data_AF-X1CMJ8-F1
#
_entry.id   AF-X1CMJ8-F1
#
_cell.length_a   1.000
_cell.length_b   1.000
_cell.length_c   1.000
_cell.angle_alpha   90.00
_cell.angle_beta   90.00
_cell.angle_gamma   90.00
#
_symmetry.space_group_name_H-M   'P 1'
#
loop_
_entity.id
_entity.type
_entity.pdbx_description
1 polymer ?
#
loop_
_entity_poly.entity_id
_entity_poly.type
_entity_poly.pdbx_seq_one_letter_code
_entity_poly.pdbx_strand_id
1 'polypeptide(L)'
;DDLIPHLQFEYGTAGAVKMVQDNGQLVTRNFLTGVIDGWEDMPGTPGYKRFFEGKQGCFHCPTQCKHLIKPATRGKVGLEGIYGGPEFDTAVALGSDCGIDDTFTVLKASELCNKYGLDPTSLGGTIAFTMECLEKGLIKKEDTGGLDLTFGNADALLKVIELIVYRREAGEVLAEGSFRAAQKWGKESLPFAMQSKGKELAMHDPRAKAALGLGYAVSPIGPDFAVIEHDSDFDGSAPQKFIDEAGPIGIYARLPAEDLSEKKVRMLYNLQLYWSSLEVICG
;
A
#
# COMPACT_ATOMS: atom_id res chain seq x y z
N ASP A 1 -8.15 -14.83 22.04
CA ASP A 1 -7.74 -15.21 20.67
C ASP A 1 -6.96 -14.09 20.03
N ASP A 2 -5.92 -14.44 19.28
CA ASP A 2 -5.08 -13.46 18.60
C ASP A 2 -5.80 -12.89 17.38
N LEU A 3 -6.16 -11.60 17.45
CA LEU A 3 -6.96 -10.93 16.43
C LEU A 3 -6.24 -10.89 15.08
N ILE A 4 -4.93 -10.70 15.05
CA ILE A 4 -4.18 -10.45 13.81
C ILE A 4 -4.06 -11.72 12.95
N PRO A 5 -3.60 -12.87 13.46
CA PRO A 5 -3.58 -14.12 12.69
C PRO A 5 -4.98 -14.56 12.26
N HIS A 6 -6.02 -14.33 13.09
CA HIS A 6 -7.38 -14.65 12.70
C HIS A 6 -7.88 -13.76 11.56
N LEU A 7 -7.61 -12.45 11.63
CA LEU A 7 -7.91 -11.49 10.57
C LEU A 7 -7.18 -11.85 9.27
N GLN A 8 -5.88 -12.14 9.35
CA GLN A 8 -5.06 -12.55 8.20
C GLN A 8 -5.53 -13.87 7.61
N PHE A 9 -5.92 -14.82 8.45
CA PHE A 9 -6.50 -16.08 8.00
C PHE A 9 -7.83 -15.83 7.28
N GLU A 10 -8.69 -14.95 7.79
CA GLU A 10 -10.02 -14.72 7.23
C GLU A 10 -10.03 -13.82 6.00
N TYR A 11 -9.19 -12.79 5.95
CA TYR A 11 -9.25 -11.72 4.95
C TYR A 11 -7.92 -11.48 4.21
N GLY A 12 -6.89 -12.29 4.48
CA GLY A 12 -5.53 -11.99 4.05
C GLY A 12 -4.98 -10.77 4.79
N THR A 13 -3.80 -10.30 4.41
CA THR A 13 -3.24 -9.08 5.03
C THR A 13 -4.12 -7.85 4.78
N ALA A 14 -4.83 -7.81 3.64
CA ALA A 14 -5.81 -6.77 3.33
C ALA A 14 -6.96 -6.67 4.36
N GLY A 15 -7.15 -7.67 5.24
CA GLY A 15 -8.04 -7.56 6.39
C GLY A 15 -7.78 -6.34 7.28
N ALA A 16 -6.57 -5.78 7.24
CA ALA A 16 -6.23 -4.56 7.96
C ALA A 16 -6.94 -3.30 7.43
N VAL A 17 -7.55 -3.30 6.24
CA VAL A 17 -8.24 -2.13 5.65
C VAL A 17 -9.24 -1.53 6.62
N LYS A 18 -10.12 -2.35 7.23
CA LYS A 18 -11.11 -1.87 8.20
C LYS A 18 -10.45 -1.17 9.39
N MET A 19 -9.45 -1.83 9.99
CA MET A 19 -8.78 -1.33 11.18
C MET A 19 -8.10 0.02 10.90
N VAL A 20 -7.45 0.14 9.75
CA VAL A 20 -6.72 1.34 9.35
C VAL A 20 -7.70 2.47 8.96
N GLN A 21 -8.82 2.14 8.29
CA GLN A 21 -9.93 3.06 8.01
C GLN A 21 -10.55 3.62 9.29
N ASP A 22 -10.90 2.75 10.26
CA ASP A 22 -11.52 3.17 11.53
C ASP A 22 -10.60 4.12 12.32
N ASN A 23 -9.28 3.92 12.21
CA ASN A 23 -8.27 4.77 12.84
C ASN A 23 -8.01 6.09 12.08
N GLY A 24 -8.64 6.30 10.92
CA GLY A 24 -8.42 7.47 10.08
C GLY A 24 -7.01 7.52 9.47
N GLN A 25 -6.45 6.36 9.12
CA GLN A 25 -5.08 6.20 8.62
C GLN A 25 -5.01 5.51 7.25
N LEU A 26 -6.15 5.22 6.61
CA LEU A 26 -6.20 4.55 5.31
C LEU A 26 -5.77 5.52 4.22
N VAL A 27 -4.56 5.31 3.68
CA VAL A 27 -3.99 6.15 2.64
C VAL A 27 -4.99 6.26 1.47
N THR A 28 -5.45 7.49 1.24
CA THR A 28 -6.53 7.78 0.31
C THR A 28 -6.20 9.04 -0.51
N ARG A 29 -6.34 8.93 -1.83
CA ARG A 29 -6.09 9.99 -2.82
C ARG A 29 -4.71 10.65 -2.66
N ASN A 30 -3.63 9.93 -2.91
CA ASN A 30 -2.25 10.39 -2.75
C ASN A 30 -1.95 10.96 -1.36
N PHE A 31 -2.30 10.22 -0.31
CA PHE A 31 -2.15 10.64 1.10
C PHE A 31 -2.91 11.93 1.48
N LEU A 32 -3.93 12.37 0.74
CA LEU A 32 -4.71 13.57 1.09
C LEU A 32 -5.57 13.38 2.34
N THR A 33 -6.09 12.17 2.57
CA THR A 33 -6.91 11.83 3.72
C THR A 33 -6.66 10.39 4.17
N GLY A 34 -7.12 10.05 5.38
CA GLY A 34 -6.98 8.73 5.99
C GLY A 34 -8.25 7.88 5.95
N VAL A 35 -9.26 8.27 5.16
CA VAL A 35 -10.55 7.57 5.05
C VAL A 35 -11.10 7.67 3.63
N ILE A 36 -11.80 6.62 3.20
CA ILE A 36 -12.60 6.62 1.97
C ILE A 36 -14.03 6.16 2.24
N ASP A 37 -15.00 6.72 1.53
CA ASP A 37 -16.35 6.15 1.47
C ASP A 37 -16.32 4.83 0.67
N GLY A 38 -17.20 3.89 0.98
CA GLY A 38 -17.28 2.63 0.22
C GLY A 38 -16.16 1.63 0.51
N TRP A 39 -15.33 1.85 1.53
CA TRP A 39 -14.25 0.94 1.95
C TRP A 39 -14.75 -0.50 2.18
N GLU A 40 -16.04 -0.70 2.49
CA GLU A 40 -16.68 -2.01 2.66
C GLU A 40 -16.71 -2.88 1.39
N ASP A 41 -16.42 -2.30 0.22
CA ASP A 41 -16.23 -3.00 -1.04
C ASP A 41 -14.77 -3.04 -1.53
N MET A 42 -13.79 -2.79 -0.67
CA MET A 42 -12.37 -2.99 -0.97
C MET A 42 -11.88 -4.43 -0.68
N PRO A 43 -10.74 -4.88 -1.25
CA PRO A 43 -10.13 -6.13 -0.85
C PRO A 43 -9.88 -6.22 0.66
N GLY A 44 -10.08 -7.41 1.23
CA GLY A 44 -9.92 -7.63 2.68
C GLY A 44 -11.14 -7.23 3.53
N THR A 45 -12.26 -6.87 2.90
CA THR A 45 -13.50 -6.48 3.59
C THR A 45 -14.65 -7.45 3.24
N PRO A 46 -15.86 -7.31 3.84
CA PRO A 46 -16.98 -8.19 3.54
C PRO A 46 -17.37 -8.24 2.06
N GLY A 47 -17.31 -7.12 1.32
CA GLY A 47 -17.63 -7.09 -0.10
C GLY A 47 -16.74 -8.05 -0.89
N TYR A 48 -15.43 -8.06 -0.59
CA TYR A 48 -14.43 -8.88 -1.27
C TYR A 48 -14.70 -10.39 -1.23
N LYS A 49 -15.39 -10.90 -0.20
CA LYS A 49 -15.68 -12.34 -0.04
C LYS A 49 -16.46 -12.93 -1.22
N ARG A 50 -17.16 -12.13 -2.04
CA ARG A 50 -17.82 -12.61 -3.27
C ARG A 50 -16.85 -13.25 -4.27
N PHE A 51 -15.58 -12.81 -4.28
CA PHE A 51 -14.54 -13.34 -5.15
C PHE A 51 -13.67 -14.42 -4.50
N PHE A 52 -13.82 -14.67 -3.21
CA PHE A 52 -13.01 -15.63 -2.49
C PHE A 52 -13.30 -17.07 -2.95
N GLU A 53 -12.24 -17.81 -3.28
CA GLU A 53 -12.29 -19.23 -3.65
C GLU A 53 -11.70 -20.14 -2.58
N GLY A 54 -10.56 -19.75 -2.00
CA GLY A 54 -9.83 -20.57 -1.05
C GLY A 54 -8.61 -19.86 -0.50
N LYS A 55 -7.79 -20.61 0.24
CA LYS A 55 -6.58 -20.10 0.89
C LYS A 55 -5.38 -20.92 0.46
N GLN A 56 -4.22 -20.29 0.43
CA GLN A 56 -2.93 -20.89 0.14
C GLN A 56 -1.89 -20.31 1.10
N GLY A 57 -0.95 -21.14 1.56
CA GLY A 57 0.20 -20.70 2.32
C GLY A 57 1.48 -20.72 1.51
N CYS A 58 2.45 -19.93 1.96
CA CYS A 58 3.85 -20.17 1.64
C CYS A 58 4.27 -21.57 2.10
N PHE A 59 5.45 -22.03 1.64
CA PHE A 59 5.98 -23.33 2.02
C PHE A 59 6.00 -23.51 3.55
N HIS A 60 5.32 -24.55 4.04
CA HIS A 60 5.22 -24.90 5.47
C HIS A 60 4.56 -23.84 6.38
N CYS A 61 3.92 -22.80 5.83
CA CYS A 61 3.26 -21.77 6.62
C CYS A 61 1.84 -22.19 7.04
N PRO A 62 1.52 -22.25 8.35
CA PRO A 62 0.19 -22.62 8.83
C PRO A 62 -0.85 -21.50 8.68
N THR A 63 -0.43 -20.24 8.53
CA THR A 63 -1.33 -19.08 8.46
C THR A 63 -2.16 -19.04 7.18
N GLN A 64 -1.61 -19.54 6.07
CA GLN A 64 -2.30 -19.58 4.77
C GLN A 64 -2.97 -18.24 4.37
N CYS A 65 -2.27 -17.13 4.56
CA CYS A 65 -2.82 -15.79 4.34
C CYS A 65 -3.14 -15.45 2.88
N LYS A 66 -2.53 -16.15 1.90
CA LYS A 66 -2.78 -15.87 0.48
C LYS A 66 -4.17 -16.36 0.11
N HIS A 67 -4.98 -15.46 -0.43
CA HIS A 67 -6.31 -15.80 -0.90
C HIS A 67 -6.30 -16.17 -2.38
N LEU A 68 -7.03 -17.24 -2.72
CA LEU A 68 -7.34 -17.63 -4.10
C LEU A 68 -8.63 -16.96 -4.54
N ILE A 69 -8.69 -16.56 -5.81
CA ILE A 69 -9.74 -15.70 -6.35
C ILE A 69 -10.46 -16.40 -7.48
N LYS A 70 -11.80 -16.36 -7.43
CA LYS A 70 -12.67 -16.87 -8.48
C LYS A 70 -12.50 -16.02 -9.75
N PRO A 71 -12.42 -16.65 -10.93
CA PRO A 71 -12.50 -15.90 -12.17
C PRO A 71 -13.85 -15.17 -12.26
N ALA A 72 -13.83 -13.96 -12.81
CA ALA A 72 -15.01 -13.12 -12.93
C ALA A 72 -14.91 -12.23 -14.17
N THR A 73 -16.05 -11.70 -14.63
CA THR A 73 -16.09 -10.81 -15.79
C THR A 73 -16.99 -9.62 -15.50
N ARG A 74 -16.52 -8.42 -15.83
CA ARG A 74 -17.32 -7.19 -15.84
C ARG A 74 -17.20 -6.50 -17.18
N GLY A 75 -18.30 -6.47 -17.93
CA GLY A 75 -18.30 -5.94 -19.29
C GLY A 75 -17.31 -6.69 -20.18
N LYS A 76 -16.30 -5.97 -20.70
CA LYS A 76 -15.22 -6.55 -21.53
C LYS A 76 -13.98 -6.94 -20.74
N VAL A 77 -13.94 -6.66 -19.44
CA VAL A 77 -12.79 -6.92 -18.58
C VAL A 77 -12.99 -8.27 -17.89
N GLY A 78 -12.07 -9.20 -18.13
CA GLY A 78 -12.00 -10.50 -17.45
C GLY A 78 -10.94 -10.48 -16.34
N LEU A 79 -11.26 -11.07 -15.20
CA LEU A 79 -10.37 -11.41 -14.10
C LEU A 79 -10.10 -12.91 -14.17
N GLU A 80 -8.83 -13.30 -14.31
CA GLU A 80 -8.42 -14.71 -14.43
C GLU A 80 -8.44 -15.41 -13.07
N GLY A 81 -8.16 -14.68 -11.98
CA GLY A 81 -8.22 -15.18 -10.60
C GLY A 81 -7.01 -16.01 -10.15
N ILE A 82 -6.23 -16.54 -11.09
CA ILE A 82 -5.05 -17.39 -10.84
C ILE A 82 -3.93 -16.68 -10.06
N TYR A 83 -3.91 -15.35 -10.05
CA TYR A 83 -2.90 -14.55 -9.37
C TYR A 83 -3.19 -14.34 -7.88
N GLY A 84 -4.39 -14.70 -7.41
CA GLY A 84 -4.80 -14.56 -6.02
C GLY A 84 -5.23 -13.13 -5.66
N GLY A 85 -5.54 -12.95 -4.37
CA GLY A 85 -5.96 -11.68 -3.79
C GLY A 85 -4.77 -10.78 -3.48
N PRO A 86 -4.97 -9.45 -3.45
CA PRO A 86 -3.94 -8.50 -3.11
C PRO A 86 -3.61 -8.55 -1.63
N GLU A 87 -2.35 -8.29 -1.30
CA GLU A 87 -1.93 -7.92 0.05
C GLU A 87 -2.45 -6.52 0.40
N PHE A 88 -2.36 -6.12 1.68
CA PHE A 88 -2.84 -4.82 2.16
C PHE A 88 -2.31 -3.65 1.33
N ASP A 89 -0.99 -3.60 1.13
CA ASP A 89 -0.36 -2.48 0.44
C ASP A 89 -0.86 -2.35 -1.01
N THR A 90 -0.94 -3.47 -1.73
CA THR A 90 -1.55 -3.54 -3.07
C THR A 90 -3.01 -3.10 -3.09
N ALA A 91 -3.80 -3.51 -2.10
CA ALA A 91 -5.22 -3.19 -2.01
C ALA A 91 -5.45 -1.68 -1.81
N VAL A 92 -4.56 -1.02 -1.07
CA VAL A 92 -4.63 0.42 -0.80
C VAL A 92 -4.04 1.23 -1.96
N ALA A 93 -2.86 0.85 -2.46
CA ALA A 93 -2.15 1.55 -3.54
C ALA A 93 -2.97 1.64 -4.83
N LEU A 94 -3.59 0.54 -5.23
CA LEU A 94 -4.43 0.47 -6.44
C LEU A 94 -5.92 0.71 -6.15
N GLY A 95 -6.26 0.89 -4.88
CA GLY A 95 -7.59 1.14 -4.36
C GLY A 95 -7.73 2.57 -3.89
N SER A 96 -7.82 2.74 -2.57
CA SER A 96 -8.15 4.03 -1.94
C SER A 96 -7.15 5.14 -2.26
N ASP A 97 -5.86 4.83 -2.45
CA ASP A 97 -4.87 5.84 -2.82
C ASP A 97 -5.12 6.42 -4.22
N CYS A 98 -5.70 5.62 -5.13
CA CYS A 98 -6.22 6.06 -6.42
C CYS A 98 -7.69 6.52 -6.37
N GLY A 99 -8.30 6.56 -5.18
CA GLY A 99 -9.71 6.88 -4.96
C GLY A 99 -10.70 5.80 -5.43
N ILE A 100 -10.24 4.55 -5.55
CA ILE A 100 -11.02 3.39 -6.01
C ILE A 100 -11.45 2.54 -4.81
N ASP A 101 -12.76 2.31 -4.69
CA ASP A 101 -13.40 1.54 -3.63
C ASP A 101 -14.04 0.22 -4.14
N ASP A 102 -13.77 -0.15 -5.40
CA ASP A 102 -14.38 -1.32 -6.05
C ASP A 102 -13.42 -2.52 -6.11
N THR A 103 -13.75 -3.59 -5.39
CA THR A 103 -12.93 -4.81 -5.31
C THR A 103 -12.58 -5.38 -6.68
N PHE A 104 -13.51 -5.41 -7.65
CA PHE A 104 -13.23 -6.00 -8.96
C PHE A 104 -12.09 -5.25 -9.68
N THR A 105 -12.11 -3.92 -9.64
CA THR A 105 -11.07 -3.07 -10.24
C THR A 105 -9.73 -3.33 -9.59
N VAL A 106 -9.67 -3.33 -8.25
CA VAL A 106 -8.42 -3.55 -7.51
C VAL A 106 -7.87 -4.97 -7.73
N LEU A 107 -8.73 -5.98 -7.77
CA LEU A 107 -8.35 -7.35 -8.14
C LEU A 107 -7.77 -7.40 -9.55
N LYS A 108 -8.41 -6.73 -10.50
CA LYS A 108 -7.90 -6.71 -11.87
C LYS A 108 -6.57 -5.98 -11.97
N ALA A 109 -6.43 -4.83 -11.32
CA ALA A 109 -5.18 -4.08 -11.28
C ALA A 109 -4.04 -4.89 -10.64
N SER A 110 -4.33 -5.59 -9.52
CA SER A 110 -3.40 -6.50 -8.86
C SER A 110 -3.00 -7.68 -9.77
N GLU A 111 -3.95 -8.27 -10.48
CA GLU A 111 -3.67 -9.29 -11.50
C GLU A 111 -2.73 -8.77 -12.58
N LEU A 112 -2.94 -7.55 -13.09
CA LEU A 112 -2.04 -6.94 -14.08
C LEU A 112 -0.62 -6.74 -13.50
N CYS A 113 -0.50 -6.32 -12.25
CA CYS A 113 0.80 -6.19 -11.59
C CYS A 113 1.53 -7.53 -11.52
N ASN A 114 0.85 -8.57 -11.04
CA ASN A 114 1.42 -9.91 -10.94
C ASN A 114 1.76 -10.52 -12.32
N LYS A 115 0.93 -10.24 -13.32
CA LYS A 115 1.12 -10.74 -14.70
C LYS A 115 2.31 -10.09 -15.39
N TYR A 116 2.54 -8.80 -15.15
CA TYR A 116 3.60 -8.03 -15.82
C TYR A 116 4.85 -7.81 -14.95
N GLY A 117 4.85 -8.25 -13.69
CA GLY A 117 5.97 -8.08 -12.77
C GLY A 117 6.16 -6.62 -12.33
N LEU A 118 5.05 -5.93 -12.05
CA LEU A 118 5.07 -4.56 -11.53
C LEU A 118 4.99 -4.56 -10.00
N ASP A 119 5.68 -3.62 -9.38
CA ASP A 119 5.45 -3.26 -7.98
C ASP A 119 4.14 -2.46 -7.86
N PRO A 120 3.10 -3.00 -7.20
CA PRO A 120 1.82 -2.31 -7.07
C PRO A 120 1.89 -1.02 -6.24
N THR A 121 2.81 -0.94 -5.28
CA THR A 121 2.98 0.23 -4.41
C THR A 121 3.49 1.42 -5.21
N SER A 122 4.62 1.25 -5.90
CA SER A 122 5.20 2.30 -6.75
C SER A 122 4.29 2.66 -7.92
N LEU A 123 3.59 1.68 -8.50
CA LEU A 123 2.61 1.89 -9.56
C LEU A 123 1.44 2.74 -9.07
N GLY A 124 0.81 2.35 -7.96
CA GLY A 124 -0.32 3.05 -7.35
C GLY A 124 0.06 4.48 -6.95
N GLY A 125 1.17 4.64 -6.23
CA GLY A 125 1.67 5.97 -5.82
C GLY A 125 1.99 6.88 -7.01
N THR A 126 2.54 6.34 -8.11
CA THR A 126 2.80 7.12 -9.33
C THR A 126 1.50 7.56 -10.02
N ILE A 127 0.48 6.70 -10.04
CA ILE A 127 -0.81 7.01 -10.63
C ILE A 127 -1.57 8.01 -9.76
N ALA A 128 -1.61 7.82 -8.44
CA ALA A 128 -2.22 8.74 -7.48
C ALA A 128 -1.58 10.14 -7.52
N PHE A 129 -0.25 10.21 -7.57
CA PHE A 129 0.49 11.45 -7.81
C PHE A 129 0.03 12.17 -9.09
N THR A 130 -0.13 11.42 -10.17
CA THR A 130 -0.57 11.97 -11.46
C THR A 130 -2.01 12.49 -11.39
N MET A 131 -2.89 11.75 -10.70
CA MET A 131 -4.27 12.17 -10.47
C MET A 131 -4.34 13.49 -9.70
N GLU A 132 -3.55 13.63 -8.64
CA GLU A 132 -3.49 14.88 -7.88
C GLU A 132 -2.90 16.03 -8.71
N CYS A 133 -1.85 15.78 -9.49
CA CYS A 133 -1.26 16.82 -10.35
C CYS A 133 -2.25 17.36 -11.39
N LEU A 134 -3.09 16.49 -11.97
CA LEU A 134 -4.17 16.91 -12.88
C LEU A 134 -5.24 17.71 -12.13
N GLU A 135 -5.69 17.24 -10.96
CA GLU A 135 -6.70 17.93 -10.15
C GLU A 135 -6.24 19.33 -9.72
N LYS A 136 -4.96 19.49 -9.38
CA LYS A 136 -4.35 20.78 -9.01
C LYS A 136 -3.95 21.64 -10.21
N GLY A 137 -4.09 21.15 -11.43
CA GLY A 137 -3.69 21.85 -12.66
C GLY A 137 -2.18 22.04 -12.81
N LEU A 138 -1.37 21.21 -12.15
CA LEU A 138 0.09 21.20 -12.25
C LEU A 138 0.57 20.60 -13.57
N ILE A 139 -0.23 19.67 -14.11
CA ILE A 139 -0.09 19.12 -15.45
C ILE A 139 -1.43 19.22 -16.18
N LYS A 140 -1.40 19.11 -17.50
CA LYS A 140 -2.60 19.12 -18.33
C LYS A 140 -2.92 17.73 -18.84
N LYS A 141 -4.15 17.55 -19.32
CA LYS A 141 -4.61 16.27 -19.86
C LYS A 141 -3.79 15.82 -21.08
N GLU A 142 -3.16 16.76 -21.79
CA GLU A 142 -2.26 16.45 -22.90
C GLU A 142 -0.96 15.77 -22.42
N ASP A 143 -0.49 16.06 -21.20
CA ASP A 143 0.71 15.44 -20.62
C ASP A 143 0.50 13.94 -20.34
N THR A 144 -0.76 13.50 -20.25
CA THR A 144 -1.19 12.10 -20.09
C THR A 144 -1.78 11.52 -21.38
N GLY A 145 -1.51 12.13 -22.54
CA GLY A 145 -1.99 11.64 -23.83
C GLY A 145 -3.51 11.68 -23.98
N GLY A 146 -4.19 12.56 -23.23
CA GLY A 146 -5.65 12.65 -23.22
C GLY A 146 -6.32 11.72 -22.20
N LEU A 147 -5.57 10.93 -21.44
CA LEU A 147 -6.13 9.99 -20.48
C LEU A 147 -6.70 10.71 -19.26
N ASP A 148 -7.93 10.34 -18.89
CA ASP A 148 -8.68 10.96 -17.80
C ASP A 148 -8.31 10.36 -16.43
N LEU A 149 -7.12 10.68 -15.94
CA LEU A 149 -6.63 10.23 -14.64
C LEU A 149 -7.17 11.13 -13.52
N THR A 150 -8.48 11.11 -13.30
CA THR A 150 -9.10 11.66 -12.08
C THR A 150 -9.20 10.57 -11.01
N PHE A 151 -9.10 10.94 -9.73
CA PHE A 151 -9.36 9.99 -8.64
C PHE A 151 -10.70 9.29 -8.82
N GLY A 152 -10.72 7.97 -8.59
CA GLY A 152 -11.91 7.15 -8.75
C GLY A 152 -12.19 6.65 -10.19
N ASN A 153 -11.39 7.05 -11.19
CA ASN A 153 -11.58 6.56 -12.55
C ASN A 153 -10.98 5.17 -12.77
N ALA A 154 -11.78 4.13 -12.49
CA ALA A 154 -11.40 2.73 -12.62
C ALA A 154 -10.92 2.33 -14.03
N ASP A 155 -11.59 2.80 -15.07
CA ASP A 155 -11.24 2.47 -16.45
C ASP A 155 -9.89 3.10 -16.84
N ALA A 156 -9.65 4.35 -16.42
CA ALA A 156 -8.38 5.01 -16.64
C ALA A 156 -7.24 4.35 -15.86
N LEU A 157 -7.49 3.90 -14.62
CA LEU A 157 -6.53 3.12 -13.83
C LEU A 157 -6.10 1.85 -14.58
N LEU A 158 -7.04 1.01 -15.02
CA LEU A 158 -6.69 -0.21 -15.74
C LEU A 158 -5.99 0.08 -17.06
N LYS A 159 -6.41 1.14 -17.76
CA LYS A 159 -5.80 1.52 -19.04
C LYS A 159 -4.36 2.01 -18.87
N VAL A 160 -4.08 2.83 -17.86
CA VAL A 160 -2.74 3.40 -17.67
C VAL A 160 -1.71 2.35 -17.29
N ILE A 161 -2.12 1.30 -16.56
CA ILE A 161 -1.23 0.17 -16.23
C ILE A 161 -0.70 -0.49 -17.51
N GLU A 162 -1.57 -0.76 -18.50
CA GLU A 162 -1.13 -1.30 -19.79
C GLU A 162 -0.19 -0.32 -20.53
N LEU A 163 -0.50 0.98 -20.52
CA LEU A 163 0.33 1.99 -21.16
C LEU A 163 1.73 2.05 -20.54
N ILE A 164 1.82 1.95 -19.20
CA ILE A 164 3.08 1.89 -18.45
C ILE A 164 3.89 0.67 -18.85
N VAL A 165 3.28 -0.51 -18.84
CA VAL A 165 3.93 -1.79 -19.19
C VAL A 165 4.53 -1.75 -20.59
N TYR A 166 3.78 -1.19 -21.55
CA TYR A 166 4.22 -1.11 -22.94
C TYR A 166 5.00 0.16 -23.27
N ARG A 167 5.21 1.05 -22.29
CA ARG A 167 5.83 2.37 -22.44
C ARG A 167 5.25 3.11 -23.65
N ARG A 168 3.95 3.40 -23.60
CA ARG A 168 3.23 4.15 -24.65
C ARG A 168 2.51 5.34 -24.07
N GLU A 169 2.46 6.43 -24.81
CA GLU A 169 1.71 7.64 -24.43
C GLU A 169 2.11 8.12 -23.02
N ALA A 170 1.15 8.24 -22.09
CA ALA A 170 1.43 8.59 -20.69
C ALA A 170 2.43 7.62 -20.03
N GLY A 171 2.40 6.34 -20.42
CA GLY A 171 3.24 5.30 -19.86
C GLY A 171 4.74 5.50 -20.07
N GLU A 172 5.17 6.26 -21.08
CA GLU A 172 6.58 6.62 -21.27
C GLU A 172 7.14 7.42 -20.08
N VAL A 173 6.31 8.30 -19.50
CA VAL A 173 6.70 9.11 -18.34
C VAL A 173 6.41 8.37 -17.04
N LEU A 174 5.24 7.75 -16.94
CA LEU A 174 4.79 7.12 -15.71
C LEU A 174 5.57 5.83 -15.39
N ALA A 175 6.16 5.16 -16.37
CA ALA A 175 7.05 4.02 -16.13
C ALA A 175 8.36 4.39 -15.41
N GLU A 176 8.67 5.69 -15.26
CA GLU A 176 9.85 6.18 -14.57
C GLU A 176 9.63 6.50 -13.08
N GLY A 177 8.40 6.34 -12.59
CA GLY A 177 8.01 6.63 -11.21
C GLY A 177 7.68 8.11 -10.95
N SER A 178 7.00 8.38 -9.84
CA SER A 178 6.50 9.71 -9.46
C SER A 178 7.61 10.76 -9.41
N PHE A 179 8.77 10.42 -8.84
CA PHE A 179 9.89 11.35 -8.69
C PHE A 179 10.41 11.86 -10.04
N ARG A 180 10.64 10.95 -11.00
CA ARG A 180 11.19 11.32 -12.32
C ARG A 180 10.12 11.96 -13.20
N ALA A 181 8.87 11.52 -13.09
CA ALA A 181 7.74 12.20 -13.70
C ALA A 181 7.63 13.66 -13.22
N ALA A 182 7.74 13.89 -11.91
CA ALA A 182 7.73 15.22 -11.33
C ALA A 182 8.90 16.09 -11.82
N GLN A 183 10.11 15.53 -11.92
CA GLN A 183 11.26 16.23 -12.49
C GLN A 183 11.03 16.66 -13.95
N LYS A 184 10.32 15.84 -14.73
CA LYS A 184 9.98 16.15 -16.12
C LYS A 184 8.90 17.23 -16.23
N TRP A 185 7.87 17.18 -15.38
CA TRP A 185 6.74 18.11 -15.43
C TRP A 185 7.01 19.46 -14.75
N GLY A 186 7.99 19.51 -13.85
CA GLY A 186 8.47 20.74 -13.24
C GLY A 186 8.46 20.68 -11.71
N LYS A 187 9.30 21.51 -11.10
CA LYS A 187 9.57 21.49 -9.65
C LYS A 187 8.33 21.70 -8.77
N GLU A 188 7.29 22.36 -9.29
CA GLU A 188 6.03 22.56 -8.58
C GLU A 188 5.25 21.27 -8.35
N SER A 189 5.50 20.22 -9.15
CA SER A 189 4.89 18.89 -8.96
C SER A 189 5.64 18.02 -7.95
N LEU A 190 6.93 18.31 -7.68
CA LEU A 190 7.75 17.48 -6.79
C LEU A 190 7.18 17.32 -5.36
N PRO A 191 6.59 18.35 -4.73
CA PRO A 191 5.94 18.18 -3.41
C PRO A 191 4.78 17.20 -3.38
N PHE A 192 4.21 16.84 -4.54
CA PHE A 192 3.09 15.91 -4.67
C PHE A 192 3.55 14.47 -4.91
N ALA A 193 4.81 14.26 -5.31
CA ALA A 193 5.39 12.93 -5.42
C ALA A 193 5.71 12.40 -4.01
N MET A 194 4.82 11.58 -3.45
CA MET A 194 4.98 10.97 -2.13
C MET A 194 6.09 9.91 -2.16
N GLN A 195 7.34 10.34 -1.98
CA GLN A 195 8.51 9.47 -2.11
C GLN A 195 9.66 9.84 -1.15
N SER A 196 10.56 8.88 -0.93
CA SER A 196 11.87 9.11 -0.32
C SER A 196 12.92 8.31 -1.09
N LYS A 197 14.05 8.97 -1.44
CA LYS A 197 15.14 8.41 -2.26
C LYS A 197 14.71 7.91 -3.66
N GLY A 198 13.65 8.49 -4.21
CA GLY A 198 13.09 8.14 -5.51
C GLY A 198 12.19 6.91 -5.51
N LYS A 199 11.82 6.37 -4.34
CA LYS A 199 10.86 5.27 -4.16
C LYS A 199 9.62 5.79 -3.45
N GLU A 200 8.45 5.45 -3.98
CA GLU A 200 7.14 5.82 -3.46
C GLU A 200 6.95 5.35 -2.02
N LEU A 201 6.25 6.14 -1.19
CA LEU A 201 5.91 5.74 0.17
C LEU A 201 5.04 4.47 0.17
N ALA A 202 5.26 3.59 1.15
CA ALA A 202 4.35 2.46 1.40
C ALA A 202 3.00 2.97 1.96
N MET A 203 1.96 2.14 1.88
CA MET A 203 0.55 2.51 2.11
C MET A 203 0.17 2.65 3.59
N HIS A 204 1.05 3.29 4.34
CA HIS A 204 0.90 3.59 5.76
C HIS A 204 1.29 5.05 6.00
N ASP A 205 0.36 5.82 6.57
CA ASP A 205 0.49 7.25 6.76
C ASP A 205 1.50 7.59 7.89
N PRO A 206 2.64 8.23 7.57
CA PRO A 206 3.65 8.59 8.57
C PRO A 206 3.20 9.73 9.49
N ARG A 207 2.13 10.47 9.16
CA ARG A 207 1.59 11.54 10.04
C ARG A 207 1.05 10.99 11.35
N ALA A 208 0.65 9.72 11.37
CA ALA A 208 0.10 9.07 12.55
C ALA A 208 1.11 8.14 13.27
N LYS A 209 2.33 8.01 12.72
CA LYS A 209 3.34 7.02 13.13
C LYS A 209 4.73 7.64 13.02
N ALA A 210 5.20 8.25 14.10
CA ALA A 210 6.43 9.04 14.09
C ALA A 210 7.67 8.20 13.73
N ALA A 211 7.76 6.97 14.25
CA ALA A 211 8.88 6.08 13.93
C ALA A 211 8.85 5.64 12.47
N LEU A 212 7.66 5.37 11.92
CA LEU A 212 7.47 5.03 10.52
C LEU A 212 7.99 6.15 9.61
N GLY A 213 7.61 7.41 9.91
CA GLY A 213 8.09 8.58 9.16
C GLY A 213 9.61 8.72 9.19
N LEU A 214 10.22 8.55 10.37
CA LEU A 214 11.69 8.52 10.49
C LEU A 214 12.30 7.35 9.69
N GLY A 215 11.70 6.17 9.76
CA GLY A 215 12.09 4.98 9.02
C GLY A 215 12.13 5.21 7.51
N TYR A 216 11.07 5.81 6.94
CA TYR A 216 11.02 6.17 5.52
C TYR A 216 12.14 7.15 5.13
N ALA A 217 12.50 8.08 6.01
CA ALA A 217 13.56 9.05 5.77
C ALA A 217 14.96 8.40 5.80
N VAL A 218 15.23 7.49 6.75
CA VAL A 218 16.59 6.97 6.99
C VAL A 218 16.86 5.60 6.37
N SER A 219 15.83 4.84 5.98
CA SER A 219 16.00 3.49 5.41
C SER A 219 16.92 3.51 4.19
N PRO A 220 17.91 2.58 4.10
CA PRO A 220 18.87 2.56 3.01
C PRO A 220 18.24 2.21 1.66
N ILE A 221 17.12 1.47 1.67
CA ILE A 221 16.39 1.03 0.47
C ILE A 221 15.17 1.91 0.16
N GLY A 222 15.02 3.02 0.88
CA GLY A 222 13.85 3.88 0.80
C GLY A 222 12.67 3.35 1.64
N PRO A 223 11.49 3.95 1.49
CA PRO A 223 10.29 3.54 2.19
C PRO A 223 9.89 2.11 1.79
N ASP A 224 9.77 1.23 2.77
CA ASP A 224 9.40 -0.16 2.55
C ASP A 224 8.75 -0.71 3.82
N PHE A 225 7.51 -1.20 3.71
CA PHE A 225 6.74 -1.67 4.86
C PHE A 225 7.27 -2.99 5.41
N ALA A 226 8.05 -3.77 4.64
CA ALA A 226 8.56 -5.06 5.09
C ALA A 226 9.75 -4.94 6.05
N VAL A 227 10.44 -3.80 6.06
CA VAL A 227 11.65 -3.59 6.90
C VAL A 227 11.49 -2.47 7.92
N ILE A 228 10.37 -1.73 7.87
CA ILE A 228 10.08 -0.63 8.79
C ILE A 228 8.82 -0.97 9.57
N GLU A 229 9.02 -1.37 10.83
CA GLU A 229 7.92 -1.74 11.70
C GLU A 229 7.01 -0.57 12.05
N HIS A 230 5.73 -0.87 12.23
CA HIS A 230 4.74 0.08 12.70
C HIS A 230 4.83 0.30 14.21
N ASP A 231 5.19 1.51 14.61
CA ASP A 231 5.26 1.85 16.04
C ASP A 231 3.90 1.93 16.74
N SER A 232 2.80 1.88 15.99
CA SER A 232 1.45 1.68 16.52
C SER A 232 1.32 0.36 17.29
N ASP A 233 2.12 -0.66 16.99
CA ASP A 233 2.09 -1.94 17.73
C ASP A 233 2.64 -1.81 19.16
N PHE A 234 3.31 -0.70 19.46
CA PHE A 234 3.88 -0.36 20.77
C PHE A 234 3.20 0.86 21.42
N ASP A 235 2.10 1.34 20.84
CA ASP A 235 1.28 2.39 21.41
C ASP A 235 0.46 1.89 22.63
N GLY A 236 -0.06 2.81 23.45
CA GLY A 236 -0.95 2.51 24.58
C GLY A 236 -2.19 1.69 24.21
N SER A 237 -2.69 1.84 22.98
CA SER A 237 -3.87 1.13 22.48
C SER A 237 -3.61 -0.30 22.00
N ALA A 238 -2.35 -0.70 21.81
CA ALA A 238 -2.02 -1.99 21.22
C ALA A 238 -2.12 -3.17 22.22
N PRO A 239 -2.38 -4.41 21.75
CA PRO A 239 -2.43 -5.61 22.59
C PRO A 239 -1.22 -5.78 23.53
N GLN A 240 -1.45 -6.33 24.73
CA GLN A 240 -0.38 -6.53 25.73
C GLN A 240 0.74 -7.46 25.26
N LYS A 241 0.38 -8.48 24.48
CA LYS A 241 1.33 -9.45 23.92
C LYS A 241 2.52 -8.81 23.19
N PHE A 242 2.33 -7.68 22.50
CA PHE A 242 3.41 -7.08 21.70
C PHE A 242 4.55 -6.56 22.57
N ILE A 243 4.23 -6.04 23.76
CA ILE A 243 5.27 -5.65 24.73
C ILE A 243 5.86 -6.87 25.43
N ASP A 244 5.02 -7.85 25.77
CA ASP A 244 5.48 -9.06 26.47
C ASP A 244 6.49 -9.86 25.61
N GLU A 245 6.30 -9.86 24.29
CA GLU A 245 7.14 -10.58 23.32
C GLU A 245 8.34 -9.75 22.82
N ALA A 246 8.32 -8.42 22.93
CA ALA A 246 9.39 -7.56 22.42
C ALA A 246 10.54 -7.31 23.42
N GLY A 247 10.42 -7.80 24.66
CA GLY A 247 11.49 -7.72 25.67
C GLY A 247 12.86 -8.25 25.20
N PRO A 248 12.96 -9.41 24.51
CA PRO A 248 14.22 -9.93 23.97
C PRO A 248 14.92 -9.01 22.96
N ILE A 249 14.17 -8.14 22.26
CA ILE A 249 14.72 -7.17 21.31
C ILE A 249 14.90 -5.76 21.91
N GLY A 250 14.82 -5.65 23.24
CA GLY A 250 15.15 -4.41 23.95
C GLY A 250 14.02 -3.38 23.98
N ILE A 251 12.77 -3.79 23.77
CA ILE A 251 11.58 -2.93 23.86
C ILE A 251 10.82 -3.29 25.12
N TYR A 252 10.88 -2.41 26.13
CA TYR A 252 10.36 -2.69 27.49
C TYR A 252 9.19 -1.81 27.90
N ALA A 253 8.83 -0.83 27.08
CA ALA A 253 7.81 0.15 27.41
C ALA A 253 7.06 0.57 26.16
N ARG A 254 5.78 0.87 26.36
CA ARG A 254 4.95 1.51 25.33
C ARG A 254 5.38 2.95 25.15
N LEU A 255 5.34 3.41 23.90
CA LEU A 255 5.59 4.80 23.55
C LEU A 255 4.45 5.28 22.65
N PRO A 256 3.86 6.47 22.89
CA PRO A 256 2.85 7.05 22.02
C PRO A 256 3.30 7.03 20.56
N ALA A 257 2.40 6.75 19.62
CA ALA A 257 2.73 6.68 18.18
C ALA A 257 3.33 8.00 17.64
N GLU A 258 2.97 9.12 18.25
CA GLU A 258 3.44 10.47 17.92
C GLU A 258 4.73 10.90 18.66
N ASP A 259 5.28 10.06 19.55
CA ASP A 259 6.49 10.40 20.32
C ASP A 259 7.71 10.57 19.39
N LEU A 260 8.41 11.71 19.53
CA LEU A 260 9.63 12.06 18.78
C LEU A 260 10.89 12.02 19.67
N SER A 261 10.80 11.41 20.85
CA SER A 261 11.91 11.32 21.79
C SER A 261 13.04 10.40 21.33
N GLU A 262 14.20 10.53 21.96
CA GLU A 262 15.33 9.60 21.78
C GLU A 262 14.93 8.14 22.05
N LYS A 263 13.97 7.90 22.96
CA LYS A 263 13.47 6.55 23.25
C LYS A 263 12.77 5.96 22.03
N LYS A 264 12.00 6.77 21.28
CA LYS A 264 11.38 6.31 20.05
C LYS A 264 12.41 5.98 18.98
N VAL A 265 13.45 6.80 18.83
CA VAL A 265 14.56 6.53 17.90
C VAL A 265 15.27 5.21 18.24
N ARG A 266 15.53 4.96 19.54
CA ARG A 266 16.11 3.69 19.99
C ARG A 266 15.21 2.49 19.71
N MET A 267 13.90 2.65 19.91
CA MET A 267 12.91 1.62 19.56
C MET A 267 12.94 1.30 18.06
N LEU A 268 12.91 2.32 17.19
CA LEU A 268 13.03 2.14 15.74
C LEU A 268 14.31 1.41 15.36
N TYR A 269 15.45 1.78 15.94
CA TYR A 269 16.73 1.12 15.68
C TYR A 269 16.70 -0.37 16.03
N ASN A 270 16.18 -0.72 17.21
CA ASN A 270 16.07 -2.11 17.64
C ASN A 270 15.12 -2.91 16.72
N LEU A 271 14.00 -2.31 16.32
CA LEU A 271 13.05 -2.92 15.37
C LEU A 271 13.71 -3.16 14.01
N GLN A 272 14.47 -2.18 13.49
CA GLN A 272 15.21 -2.35 12.23
C GLN A 272 16.20 -3.51 12.31
N LEU A 273 16.97 -3.63 13.40
CA LEU A 273 17.89 -4.77 13.56
C LEU A 273 17.15 -6.11 13.56
N TYR A 274 16.01 -6.17 14.23
CA TYR A 274 15.22 -7.40 14.30
C TYR A 274 14.62 -7.77 12.93
N TRP A 275 13.97 -6.84 12.24
CA TRP A 275 13.38 -7.11 10.93
C TRP A 275 14.42 -7.41 9.86
N SER A 276 15.55 -6.71 9.86
CA SER A 276 16.67 -7.07 8.98
C SER A 276 17.22 -8.48 9.30
N SER A 277 17.19 -8.92 10.56
CA SER A 277 17.59 -10.29 10.90
C SER A 277 16.60 -11.33 10.38
N LEU A 278 15.30 -11.03 10.40
CA LEU A 278 14.27 -11.90 9.83
C LEU A 278 14.38 -11.99 8.32
N GLU A 279 14.67 -10.87 7.65
CA GLU A 279 14.95 -10.85 6.21
C GLU A 279 16.11 -11.78 5.83
N VAL A 280 17.19 -11.79 6.63
CA VAL A 280 18.34 -12.68 6.40
C VAL A 280 18.00 -14.16 6.63
N ILE A 281 17.08 -14.48 7.55
CA ILE A 281 16.74 -15.87 7.89
C ILE A 281 15.65 -16.43 6.95
N CYS A 282 14.70 -15.59 6.54
CA CYS A 282 13.50 -16.00 5.81
C CYS A 282 13.50 -15.63 4.32
N GLY A 283 14.37 -14.69 3.90
CA GLY A 283 14.49 -14.21 2.52
C GLY A 283 15.30 -15.10 1.59
#